data_AF-A0ABC8LBH2-F1
#
_entry.id   AF-A0ABC8LBH2-F1
#
_cell.length_a   1.000
_cell.length_b   1.000
_cell.length_c   1.000
_cell.angle_alpha   90.00
_cell.angle_beta   90.00
_cell.angle_gamma   90.00
#
_symmetry.space_group_name_H-M   'P 1'
#
loop_
_entity.id
_entity.type
_entity.pdbx_description
1 polymer ?
#
loop_
_entity_poly.entity_id
_entity_poly.type
_entity_poly.pdbx_seq_one_letter_code
_entity_poly.pdbx_strand_id
1 'polypeptide(L)' 'MTVLTPSYHAESFSPEDNKFDLRLFWYNSKWPYQFKKIDVIVDGLNGDSVAFPGEEASSGKKVGVVAANSGDPSAGL' A
#
# COMPACT_ATOMS: atom_id res chain seq x y z
N MET A 1 -17.13 -7.82 -8.63
CA MET A 1 -18.46 -8.22 -9.14
C MET A 1 -19.16 -8.88 -7.97
N THR A 2 -20.14 -9.76 -8.07
CA THR A 2 -19.85 -11.22 -8.01
C THR A 2 -20.83 -12.07 -8.82
N VAL A 3 -21.92 -11.46 -9.29
CA VAL A 3 -23.03 -12.14 -9.96
C VAL A 3 -23.33 -11.51 -11.32
N LEU A 4 -22.32 -10.90 -11.95
CA LEU A 4 -22.45 -10.34 -13.30
C LEU A 4 -22.62 -11.46 -14.32
N THR A 5 -23.51 -11.26 -15.30
CA THR A 5 -23.60 -12.13 -16.47
C THR A 5 -22.25 -12.19 -17.19
N PRO A 6 -21.75 -13.39 -17.54
CA PRO A 6 -20.52 -13.53 -18.31
C PRO A 6 -20.57 -12.71 -19.59
N SER A 7 -19.49 -11.97 -19.88
CA SER A 7 -19.37 -11.09 -21.04
C SER A 7 -18.13 -11.41 -21.85
N TYR A 8 -18.14 -11.05 -23.15
CA TYR A 8 -16.95 -11.15 -24.00
C TYR A 8 -15.82 -10.27 -23.46
N HIS A 9 -14.60 -10.82 -23.42
CA HIS A 9 -13.41 -10.07 -23.03
C HIS A 9 -12.90 -9.26 -24.22
N ALA A 10 -13.26 -7.96 -24.28
CA ALA A 10 -12.82 -7.04 -25.32
C ALA A 10 -11.60 -6.20 -24.93
N GLU A 11 -11.50 -5.83 -23.65
CA GLU A 11 -10.53 -4.86 -23.14
C GLU A 11 -9.76 -5.42 -21.94
N SER A 12 -8.47 -5.07 -21.85
CA SER A 12 -7.55 -5.51 -20.79
C SER A 12 -7.81 -4.87 -19.41
N PHE A 13 -8.87 -4.10 -19.23
CA PHE A 13 -9.26 -3.48 -17.96
C PHE A 13 -10.69 -3.87 -17.54
N SER A 14 -11.16 -5.02 -18.02
CA SER A 14 -12.48 -5.54 -17.67
C SER A 14 -12.65 -5.71 -16.15
N PRO A 15 -13.75 -5.26 -15.53
CA PRO A 15 -14.01 -5.45 -14.09
C PRO A 15 -14.63 -6.82 -13.76
N GLU A 16 -14.56 -7.76 -14.69
CA GLU A 16 -15.16 -9.09 -14.63
C GLU A 16 -14.41 -9.99 -13.63
N ASP A 17 -15.10 -10.51 -12.63
CA ASP A 17 -14.50 -11.18 -11.48
C ASP A 17 -14.62 -12.72 -11.47
N ASN A 18 -15.14 -13.34 -12.53
CA ASN A 18 -15.11 -14.80 -12.66
C ASN A 18 -13.82 -15.32 -13.33
N LYS A 19 -13.10 -14.48 -14.08
CA LYS A 19 -11.88 -14.86 -14.83
C LYS A 19 -10.78 -13.81 -14.78
N PHE A 20 -11.10 -12.53 -14.94
CA PHE A 20 -10.09 -11.53 -15.31
C PHE A 20 -9.57 -10.69 -14.12
N ASP A 21 -10.46 -10.01 -13.40
CA ASP A 21 -10.13 -9.02 -12.37
C ASP A 21 -10.61 -9.48 -10.99
N LEU A 22 -9.80 -10.36 -10.38
CA LEU A 22 -10.09 -10.98 -9.08
C LEU A 22 -9.85 -9.98 -7.95
N ARG A 23 -10.91 -9.29 -7.54
CA ARG A 23 -10.93 -8.36 -6.41
C ARG A 23 -11.74 -8.92 -5.25
N LEU A 24 -11.43 -8.43 -4.04
CA LEU A 24 -12.29 -8.68 -2.89
C LEU A 24 -13.65 -8.03 -3.15
N PHE A 25 -14.74 -8.63 -2.66
CA PHE A 25 -16.07 -8.06 -2.82
C PHE A 25 -16.51 -7.22 -1.61
N TRP A 26 -15.89 -7.44 -0.44
CA TRP A 26 -16.21 -6.71 0.78
C TRP A 26 -15.03 -5.86 1.24
N TYR A 27 -15.09 -4.57 0.91
CA TYR A 27 -14.10 -3.58 1.33
C TYR A 27 -14.62 -2.69 2.46
N ASN A 28 -13.69 -2.15 3.25
CA ASN A 28 -13.98 -0.98 4.06
C ASN A 28 -14.13 0.24 3.15
N SER A 29 -15.36 0.61 2.81
CA SER A 29 -15.68 1.71 1.89
C SER A 29 -15.22 3.09 2.37
N LYS A 30 -14.76 3.22 3.63
CA LYS A 30 -14.18 4.48 4.14
C LYS A 30 -12.75 4.72 3.69
N TRP A 31 -12.02 3.68 3.27
CA TRP A 31 -10.63 3.77 2.80
C TRP A 31 -9.72 4.71 3.63
N PRO A 32 -9.66 4.56 4.97
CA PRO A 32 -9.16 5.60 5.87
C PRO A 32 -7.67 5.91 5.69
N TYR A 33 -6.86 4.90 5.32
CA TYR A 33 -5.43 5.09 5.07
C TYR A 33 -5.20 5.85 3.76
N GLN A 34 -5.90 5.45 2.71
CA GLN A 34 -5.74 6.00 1.37
C GLN A 34 -6.10 7.49 1.36
N PHE A 35 -7.25 7.87 1.93
CA PHE A 35 -7.66 9.28 1.98
C PHE A 35 -6.72 10.11 2.86
N LYS A 36 -6.34 9.61 4.04
CA LYS A 36 -5.34 10.31 4.86
C LYS A 36 -4.01 10.51 4.13
N LYS A 37 -3.55 9.52 3.34
CA LYS A 37 -2.31 9.63 2.56
C LYS A 37 -2.43 10.65 1.43
N ILE A 38 -3.58 10.71 0.78
CA ILE A 38 -3.88 11.73 -0.24
C ILE A 38 -3.83 13.12 0.38
N ASP A 39 -4.50 13.34 1.52
CA ASP A 39 -4.50 14.64 2.22
C ASP A 39 -3.07 15.09 2.54
N VAL A 40 -2.25 14.20 3.11
CA VAL A 40 -0.83 14.48 3.40
C VAL A 40 -0.03 14.84 2.15
N ILE A 41 -0.27 14.15 1.02
CA ILE A 41 0.41 14.46 -0.25
C ILE A 41 -0.02 15.83 -0.76
N VAL A 42 -1.31 16.16 -0.71
CA VAL A 42 -1.86 17.44 -1.16
C VAL A 42 -1.32 18.59 -0.32
N ASP A 43 -1.30 18.44 1.01
CA ASP A 43 -0.75 19.45 1.94
C ASP A 43 0.75 19.71 1.67
N GLY A 44 1.51 18.65 1.36
CA GLY A 44 2.92 18.79 0.99
C GLY A 44 3.14 19.47 -0.36
N LEU A 45 2.25 19.27 -1.34
CA LEU A 45 2.34 19.92 -2.65
C LEU A 45 1.98 21.40 -2.61
N ASN A 46 1.08 21.81 -1.71
CA ASN A 46 0.70 23.21 -1.52
C ASN A 46 1.84 24.09 -0.94
N GLY A 47 2.99 23.49 -0.56
CA GLY A 47 4.14 24.14 0.08
C GLY A 47 5.45 24.21 -0.71
N ASP A 48 5.43 23.92 -2.02
CA ASP A 48 6.59 23.90 -2.95
C ASP A 48 7.64 22.77 -2.78
N SER A 49 7.93 22.12 -3.93
CA SER A 49 8.93 21.09 -4.27
C SER A 49 8.65 19.63 -3.85
N VAL A 50 8.52 18.78 -4.87
CA VAL A 50 8.00 17.42 -4.79
C VAL A 50 9.15 16.42 -4.62
N ALA A 51 9.26 15.79 -3.45
CA ALA A 51 9.87 14.47 -3.32
C ALA A 51 8.74 13.44 -3.35
N PHE A 52 8.56 12.76 -4.48
CA PHE A 52 7.68 11.59 -4.54
C PHE A 52 8.22 10.55 -3.55
N PRO A 53 7.42 10.05 -2.59
CA PRO A 53 7.87 9.01 -1.66
C PRO A 53 7.91 7.68 -2.41
N GLY A 54 8.93 7.53 -3.24
CA GLY A 54 9.39 6.29 -3.85
C GLY A 54 10.78 5.96 -3.34
N GLU A 55 11.05 6.18 -2.06
CA GLU A 55 12.10 5.47 -1.31
C GLU A 55 11.87 5.73 0.17
N GLU A 56 11.82 4.63 0.93
CA GLU A 56 11.91 4.65 2.38
C GLU A 56 13.20 5.39 2.79
N ALA A 57 13.09 6.68 3.11
CA ALA A 57 13.96 7.26 4.12
C ALA A 57 13.58 6.58 5.44
N SER A 58 14.12 5.39 5.64
CA SER A 58 14.08 4.63 6.88
C SER A 58 14.80 5.44 7.97
N SER A 59 14.11 6.43 8.51
CA SER A 59 14.48 7.06 9.76
C SER A 59 14.14 6.07 10.88
N GLY A 60 15.05 5.12 11.07
CA GLY A 60 15.47 4.67 12.39
C GLY A 60 14.42 3.98 13.28
N LYS A 61 13.76 2.93 12.80
CA LYS A 61 13.44 1.79 13.69
C LYS A 61 13.37 0.48 12.90
N LYS A 62 14.55 -0.09 12.64
CA LYS A 62 14.66 -1.47 12.16
C LYS A 62 14.19 -2.38 13.29
N VAL A 63 12.97 -2.90 13.21
CA VAL A 63 12.58 -4.06 14.01
C VAL A 63 13.18 -5.28 13.31
N GLY A 64 14.48 -5.48 13.50
CA GLY A 64 15.19 -6.67 13.09
C GLY A 64 15.19 -7.69 14.23
N VAL A 65 15.02 -8.97 13.91
CA VAL A 65 15.33 -10.06 14.85
C VAL A 65 16.85 -10.04 15.05
N VAL A 66 17.30 -9.78 16.28
CA VAL A 66 18.71 -9.80 16.65
C VAL A 66 19.22 -11.23 16.56
N ALA A 67 20.27 -11.46 15.75
CA ALA A 67 20.92 -12.75 15.67
C ALA A 67 21.81 -12.95 16.91
N ALA A 68 21.70 -14.10 17.58
CA ALA A 68 22.60 -14.43 18.69
C ALA A 68 24.06 -14.42 18.17
N ASN A 69 24.92 -13.64 18.83
CA ASN A 69 26.30 -13.26 18.43
C ASN A 69 26.48 -12.06 17.47
N SER A 70 25.45 -11.27 17.17
CA SER A 70 25.72 -9.92 16.66
C SER A 70 26.43 -9.13 17.76
N GLY A 71 27.62 -8.58 17.50
CA GLY A 71 28.41 -7.78 18.45
C GLY A 71 27.78 -6.45 18.88
N ASP A 72 26.45 -6.34 18.82
CA ASP A 72 25.68 -5.19 19.24
C ASP A 72 25.58 -5.17 20.78
N PRO A 73 26.11 -4.14 21.47
CA PRO A 73 26.12 -4.06 22.93
C PRO A 73 24.71 -3.86 23.54
N SER A 74 23.70 -3.57 22.71
CA SER A 74 22.30 -3.45 23.13
C SER A 74 21.59 -4.80 23.31
N ALA A 75 22.20 -5.92 22.92
CA ALA A 75 21.58 -7.24 22.94
C ALA A 75 21.64 -7.96 24.31
N GLY A 76 22.03 -7.27 25.39
CA GLY A 76 22.34 -7.89 26.69
C GLY A 76 21.89 -7.11 27.93
N LEU A 77 20.77 -6.38 27.87
CA LEU A 77 20.08 -5.81 29.04
C LEU A 77 18.62 -6.24 29.09
#